data_AF-A0ABD2RKT9-F1
#
_entry.id   AF-A0ABD2RKT9-F1
#
_cell.length_a   1.000
_cell.length_b   1.000
_cell.length_c   1.000
_cell.angle_alpha   90.00
_cell.angle_beta   90.00
_cell.angle_gamma   90.00
#
_symmetry.space_group_name_H-M   'P 1'
#
loop_
_entity.id
_entity.type
_entity.pdbx_description
1 polymer ?
#
loop_
_entity_poly.entity_id
_entity_poly.type
_entity_poly.pdbx_seq_one_letter_code
_entity_poly.pdbx_strand_id
1 'polypeptide(L)'
;MVQEATNGGAEKSQLAITVEQLIAVNPYNPDILPDLENYVNEQVSSQTYNLDANLCLLRLYQFEPERMSTPIVARILVKALMAMPAPDYSLCLFLIPERVQIEEQFKTLNVLSHFLETARFRQFWDEAAKSRHIVEAVSGFEQAIRAYAVHVLSITYQKVPRTILAEAINIEGVSLDKFLEHQVSNNGWVIEKGQGKGQLITLPPTEFNHPELKKNTADSVPLEHITRIFPILG
;
A
#
# COMPACT_ATOMS: atom_id res chain seq x y z
N MET A 1 11.13 -62.37 -24.44
CA MET A 1 9.87 -61.58 -24.48
C MET A 1 9.54 -61.27 -23.03
N VAL A 2 10.06 -60.22 -22.40
CA VAL A 2 9.95 -58.76 -22.69
C VAL A 2 8.51 -58.27 -22.63
N GLN A 3 8.28 -57.35 -21.67
CA GLN A 3 7.16 -56.40 -21.46
C GLN A 3 5.81 -57.03 -21.05
N GLU A 4 5.01 -56.49 -20.13
CA GLU A 4 4.94 -55.15 -19.54
C GLU A 4 4.08 -55.26 -18.27
N ALA A 5 4.57 -54.77 -17.13
CA ALA A 5 3.74 -54.50 -15.96
C ALA A 5 4.15 -53.13 -15.45
N THR A 6 3.38 -52.15 -15.89
CA THR A 6 3.33 -50.77 -15.39
C THR A 6 3.16 -50.79 -13.88
N ASN A 7 4.20 -50.41 -13.15
CA ASN A 7 4.06 -50.06 -11.74
C ASN A 7 4.34 -48.57 -11.62
N GLY A 8 3.25 -47.79 -11.53
CA GLY A 8 3.27 -46.36 -11.29
C GLY A 8 3.99 -46.09 -9.97
N GLY A 9 5.19 -45.55 -10.07
CA GLY A 9 5.85 -44.91 -8.94
C GLY A 9 4.99 -43.73 -8.52
N ALA A 10 4.32 -43.87 -7.39
CA ALA A 10 3.58 -42.80 -6.73
C ALA A 10 4.50 -41.58 -6.58
N GLU A 11 4.22 -40.53 -7.35
CA GLU A 11 4.66 -39.19 -7.04
C GLU A 11 4.15 -38.87 -5.63
N LYS A 12 5.08 -38.77 -4.69
CA LYS A 12 4.80 -38.21 -3.37
C LYS A 12 4.44 -36.74 -3.58
N SER A 13 3.15 -36.48 -3.80
CA SER A 13 2.56 -35.16 -3.59
C SER A 13 2.64 -34.88 -2.09
N GLN A 14 3.77 -34.33 -1.66
CA GLN A 14 3.83 -33.62 -0.38
C GLN A 14 2.84 -32.48 -0.52
N LEU A 15 1.72 -32.56 0.20
CA LEU A 15 0.79 -31.46 0.37
C LEU A 15 1.62 -30.26 0.82
N ALA A 16 1.86 -29.31 -0.08
CA ALA A 16 2.52 -28.06 0.26
C ALA A 16 1.56 -27.30 1.18
N ILE A 17 1.77 -27.45 2.49
CA ILE A 17 1.00 -26.72 3.50
C ILE A 17 1.28 -25.24 3.26
N THR A 18 0.22 -24.45 3.07
CA THR A 18 0.40 -23.03 2.79
C THR A 18 0.80 -22.29 4.07
N VAL A 19 1.48 -21.16 3.95
CA VAL A 19 1.95 -20.39 5.10
C VAL A 19 0.78 -19.90 5.95
N GLU A 20 -0.36 -19.60 5.32
CA GLU A 20 -1.59 -19.22 6.02
C GLU A 20 -2.12 -20.37 6.90
N GLN A 21 -1.98 -21.62 6.45
CA GLN A 21 -2.36 -22.79 7.23
C GLN A 21 -1.40 -23.00 8.42
N LEU A 22 -0.10 -22.78 8.23
CA LEU A 22 0.89 -22.85 9.31
C LEU A 22 0.59 -21.83 10.41
N ILE A 23 0.28 -20.58 10.02
CA ILE A 23 -0.11 -19.51 10.95
C ILE A 23 -1.41 -19.87 11.67
N ALA A 24 -2.40 -20.43 10.98
CA ALA A 24 -3.69 -20.80 11.58
C ALA A 24 -3.58 -21.92 12.62
N VAL A 25 -2.65 -22.86 12.43
CA VAL A 25 -2.45 -24.00 13.35
C VAL A 25 -1.69 -23.58 14.60
N ASN A 26 -0.57 -22.87 14.46
CA ASN A 26 0.19 -22.39 15.61
C ASN A 26 1.03 -21.15 15.25
N PRO A 27 0.51 -19.93 15.46
CA PRO A 27 1.19 -18.69 15.05
C PRO A 27 2.43 -18.36 15.89
N TYR A 28 2.65 -19.05 17.02
CA TYR A 28 3.78 -18.80 17.93
C TYR A 28 4.86 -19.88 17.84
N ASN A 29 4.77 -20.80 16.88
CA ASN A 29 5.80 -21.82 16.69
C ASN A 29 7.07 -21.21 16.06
N PRO A 30 8.22 -21.16 16.75
CA PRO A 30 9.45 -20.59 16.19
C PRO A 30 10.01 -21.40 15.00
N ASP A 31 9.56 -22.63 14.78
CA ASP A 31 10.00 -23.45 13.66
C ASP A 31 9.48 -22.96 12.31
N ILE A 32 8.39 -22.17 12.29
CA ILE A 32 7.80 -21.63 11.04
C ILE A 32 8.53 -20.38 10.53
N LEU A 33 9.48 -19.83 11.30
CA LEU A 33 10.22 -18.62 10.96
C LEU A 33 10.88 -18.69 9.57
N PRO A 34 11.61 -19.77 9.19
CA PRO A 34 12.21 -19.87 7.86
C PRO A 34 11.17 -19.87 6.73
N ASP A 35 10.01 -20.49 6.95
CA ASP A 35 8.92 -20.50 5.96
C ASP A 35 8.33 -19.10 5.77
N LEU A 36 8.13 -18.36 6.85
CA LEU A 36 7.66 -16.97 6.81
C LEU A 36 8.68 -16.04 6.12
N GLU A 37 9.98 -16.19 6.39
CA GLU A 37 11.02 -15.41 5.72
C GLU A 37 11.05 -15.69 4.21
N ASN A 38 10.93 -16.96 3.81
CA ASN A 38 10.83 -17.35 2.41
C ASN A 38 9.57 -16.79 1.77
N TYR A 39 8.45 -16.78 2.48
CA TYR A 39 7.20 -16.20 2.01
C TYR A 39 7.28 -14.68 1.78
N VAL A 40 8.04 -13.94 2.60
CA VAL A 40 8.33 -12.51 2.33
C VAL A 40 9.12 -12.36 1.03
N ASN A 41 10.09 -13.23 0.79
CA ASN A 41 10.86 -13.20 -0.46
C ASN A 41 10.00 -13.55 -1.67
N GLU A 42 9.12 -14.53 -1.52
CA GLU A 42 8.12 -14.88 -2.53
C GLU A 42 7.21 -13.68 -2.81
N GLN A 43 6.68 -13.01 -1.79
CA GLN A 43 5.89 -11.78 -1.94
C GLN A 43 6.63 -10.71 -2.76
N VAL A 44 7.93 -10.52 -2.54
CA VAL A 44 8.74 -9.57 -3.32
C VAL A 44 8.86 -10.00 -4.79
N SER A 45 9.10 -11.29 -5.04
CA SER A 45 9.25 -11.82 -6.40
C SER A 45 7.93 -11.89 -7.20
N SER A 46 6.83 -12.24 -6.53
CA SER A 46 5.50 -12.42 -7.12
C SER A 46 4.64 -11.15 -7.10
N GLN A 47 5.15 -10.07 -6.51
CA GLN A 47 4.43 -8.81 -6.31
C GLN A 47 3.11 -8.95 -5.52
N THR A 48 3.01 -9.97 -4.67
CA THR A 48 1.86 -10.18 -3.76
C THR A 48 2.09 -9.52 -2.39
N TYR A 49 1.04 -9.34 -1.61
CA TYR A 49 1.14 -8.72 -0.28
C TYR A 49 0.19 -9.37 0.72
N ASN A 50 0.73 -9.80 1.86
CA ASN A 50 -0.02 -10.39 2.96
C ASN A 50 0.47 -9.80 4.29
N LEU A 51 -0.29 -8.83 4.81
CA LEU A 51 0.05 -8.14 6.05
C LEU A 51 0.05 -9.08 7.26
N ASP A 52 -0.91 -9.98 7.38
CA ASP A 52 -1.05 -10.86 8.55
C ASP A 52 0.17 -11.77 8.71
N ALA A 53 0.68 -12.33 7.61
CA ALA A 53 1.92 -13.11 7.61
C ALA A 53 3.13 -12.26 8.03
N ASN A 54 3.20 -11.02 7.52
CA ASN A 54 4.29 -10.09 7.85
C ASN A 54 4.27 -9.70 9.34
N LEU A 55 3.08 -9.41 9.90
CA LEU A 55 2.92 -9.10 11.32
C LEU A 55 3.22 -10.32 12.21
N CYS A 56 2.84 -11.52 11.77
CA CYS A 56 3.17 -12.76 12.46
C CYS A 56 4.70 -12.96 12.57
N LEU A 57 5.41 -12.79 11.45
CA LEU A 57 6.87 -12.86 11.41
C LEU A 57 7.53 -11.82 12.32
N LEU A 58 7.10 -10.56 12.24
CA LEU A 58 7.64 -9.50 13.10
C LEU A 58 7.39 -9.78 14.59
N ARG A 59 6.23 -10.32 14.95
CA ARG A 59 5.94 -10.76 16.33
C ARG A 59 6.84 -11.91 16.77
N LEU A 60 7.09 -12.90 15.91
CA LEU A 60 8.00 -14.00 16.22
C LEU A 60 9.43 -13.50 16.48
N TYR A 61 9.89 -12.52 15.71
CA TYR A 61 11.18 -11.88 15.98
C TYR A 61 11.25 -11.11 17.31
N GLN A 62 10.12 -10.71 17.90
CA GLN A 62 10.11 -10.14 19.25
C GLN A 62 10.39 -11.20 20.32
N PHE A 63 9.92 -12.44 20.10
CA PHE A 63 10.21 -13.57 20.98
C PHE A 63 11.62 -14.14 20.78
N GLU A 64 12.13 -14.11 19.55
CA GLU A 64 13.46 -14.62 19.17
C GLU A 64 14.34 -13.52 18.53
N PRO A 65 14.81 -12.52 19.31
CA PRO A 65 15.63 -11.41 18.80
C PRO A 65 16.89 -11.81 18.01
N GLU A 66 17.53 -12.90 18.41
CA GLU A 66 18.79 -13.40 17.82
C GLU A 66 18.60 -13.96 16.40
N ARG A 67 17.35 -14.32 16.05
CA ARG A 67 16.99 -14.87 14.73
C ARG A 67 16.48 -13.81 13.75
N MET A 68 16.40 -12.55 14.19
CA MET A 68 15.85 -11.47 13.38
C MET A 68 16.75 -11.15 12.18
N SER A 69 16.16 -11.21 10.98
CA SER A 69 16.85 -10.85 9.74
C SER A 69 16.52 -9.42 9.32
N THR A 70 17.47 -8.51 9.51
CA THR A 70 17.34 -7.09 9.14
C THR A 70 16.90 -6.86 7.68
N PRO A 71 17.45 -7.59 6.68
CA PRO A 71 17.00 -7.47 5.29
C PRO A 71 15.53 -7.85 5.08
N ILE A 72 15.01 -8.85 5.81
CA ILE A 72 13.61 -9.26 5.72
C ILE A 72 12.70 -8.17 6.32
N VAL A 73 13.09 -7.63 7.48
CA VAL A 73 12.37 -6.51 8.11
C VAL A 73 12.31 -5.30 7.17
N ALA A 74 13.42 -4.95 6.50
CA ALA A 74 13.45 -3.88 5.52
C ALA A 74 12.50 -4.14 4.34
N ARG A 75 12.46 -5.38 3.79
CA ARG A 75 11.52 -5.76 2.73
C ARG A 75 10.07 -5.61 3.16
N ILE A 76 9.72 -6.05 4.37
CA ILE A 76 8.36 -5.90 4.93
C ILE A 76 7.96 -4.42 4.99
N LEU A 77 8.83 -3.56 5.52
CA LEU A 77 8.55 -2.13 5.62
C LEU A 77 8.42 -1.46 4.24
N VAL A 78 9.25 -1.82 3.27
CA VAL A 78 9.13 -1.33 1.90
C VAL A 78 7.79 -1.79 1.28
N LYS A 79 7.39 -3.05 1.47
CA LYS A 79 6.07 -3.54 0.99
C LYS A 79 4.92 -2.81 1.69
N ALA A 80 5.05 -2.49 2.98
CA ALA A 80 4.05 -1.73 3.72
C ALA A 80 3.93 -0.28 3.21
N LEU A 81 5.04 0.37 2.84
CA LEU A 81 5.01 1.68 2.15
C LEU A 81 4.27 1.61 0.81
N MET A 82 4.41 0.51 0.08
CA MET A 82 3.71 0.29 -1.19
C MET A 82 2.21 0.05 -1.02
N ALA A 83 1.75 -0.32 0.18
CA ALA A 83 0.35 -0.58 0.51
C ALA A 83 -0.41 0.67 1.00
N MET A 84 0.22 1.84 0.99
CA MET A 84 -0.43 3.13 1.29
C MET A 84 -1.69 3.31 0.42
N PRO A 85 -2.82 3.80 0.97
CA PRO A 85 -2.98 4.55 2.23
C PRO A 85 -3.14 3.72 3.51
N ALA A 86 -3.05 2.38 3.45
CA ALA A 86 -3.22 1.56 4.66
C ALA A 86 -2.14 1.89 5.72
N PRO A 87 -2.47 1.86 7.03
CA PRO A 87 -1.55 2.23 8.12
C PRO A 87 -0.49 1.15 8.42
N ASP A 88 -0.23 0.26 7.48
CA ASP A 88 0.53 -0.98 7.64
C ASP A 88 1.98 -0.72 8.02
N TYR A 89 2.56 0.39 7.52
CA TYR A 89 3.93 0.79 7.86
C TYR A 89 4.08 1.04 9.35
N SER A 90 3.18 1.85 9.92
CA SER A 90 3.17 2.16 11.35
C SER A 90 2.96 0.90 12.20
N LEU A 91 2.03 0.02 11.80
CA LEU A 91 1.78 -1.26 12.47
C LEU A 91 3.03 -2.15 12.51
N CYS A 92 3.72 -2.28 11.38
CA CYS A 92 4.98 -3.03 11.30
C CYS A 92 6.07 -2.39 12.17
N LEU A 93 6.21 -1.06 12.13
CA LEU A 93 7.23 -0.34 12.88
C LEU A 93 7.12 -0.56 14.40
N PHE A 94 5.91 -0.57 14.94
CA PHE A 94 5.68 -0.82 16.38
C PHE A 94 6.10 -2.22 16.85
N LEU A 95 6.23 -3.18 15.93
CA LEU A 95 6.70 -4.53 16.26
C LEU A 95 8.23 -4.65 16.20
N ILE A 96 8.92 -3.69 15.59
CA ILE A 96 10.38 -3.73 15.44
C ILE A 96 11.04 -3.14 16.70
N PRO A 97 12.03 -3.80 17.31
CA PRO A 97 12.75 -3.27 18.47
C PRO A 97 13.48 -1.96 18.18
N GLU A 98 13.52 -1.05 19.15
CA GLU A 98 14.14 0.27 19.03
C GLU A 98 15.61 0.21 18.56
N ARG A 99 16.38 -0.78 19.05
CA ARG A 99 17.79 -0.98 18.65
C ARG A 99 17.98 -1.17 17.13
N VAL A 100 16.97 -1.72 16.45
CA VAL A 100 16.98 -1.93 15.00
C VAL A 100 16.47 -0.66 14.31
N GLN A 101 15.44 -0.01 14.86
CA GLN A 101 14.90 1.24 14.29
C GLN A 101 15.93 2.38 14.21
N ILE A 102 16.94 2.40 15.08
CA ILE A 102 17.99 3.43 15.08
C ILE A 102 19.03 3.24 13.97
N GLU A 103 19.05 2.11 13.26
CA GLU A 103 19.94 1.92 12.11
C GLU A 103 19.55 2.86 10.97
N GLU A 104 20.54 3.25 10.15
CA GLU A 104 20.37 4.26 9.10
C GLU A 104 19.27 3.89 8.10
N GLN A 105 19.22 2.62 7.67
CA GLN A 105 18.23 2.15 6.70
C GLN A 105 16.78 2.34 7.17
N PHE A 106 16.50 2.11 8.45
CA PHE A 106 15.15 2.25 9.01
C PHE A 106 14.81 3.69 9.30
N LYS A 107 15.79 4.51 9.71
CA LYS A 107 15.62 5.96 9.79
C LYS A 107 15.23 6.56 8.44
N THR A 108 15.89 6.15 7.36
CA THR A 108 15.54 6.59 6.01
C THR A 108 14.13 6.14 5.62
N LEU A 109 13.77 4.88 5.86
CA LEU A 109 12.40 4.40 5.59
C LEU A 109 11.34 5.18 6.38
N ASN A 110 11.63 5.56 7.63
CA ASN A 110 10.72 6.34 8.45
C ASN A 110 10.55 7.78 7.92
N VAL A 111 11.63 8.39 7.44
CA VAL A 111 11.58 9.70 6.76
C VAL A 111 10.76 9.61 5.47
N LEU A 112 10.94 8.55 4.68
CA LEU A 112 10.16 8.30 3.46
C LEU A 112 8.67 8.13 3.78
N SER A 113 8.33 7.33 4.80
CA SER A 113 6.96 7.18 5.30
C SER A 113 6.35 8.54 5.64
N HIS A 114 7.05 9.35 6.42
CA HIS A 114 6.59 10.67 6.83
C HIS A 114 6.30 11.60 5.65
N PHE A 115 7.15 11.61 4.62
CA PHE A 115 6.91 12.40 3.42
C PHE A 115 5.67 11.94 2.65
N LEU A 116 5.40 10.63 2.59
CA LEU A 116 4.19 10.09 1.95
C LEU A 116 2.93 10.45 2.73
N GLU A 117 2.94 10.29 4.05
CA GLU A 117 1.81 10.64 4.94
C GLU A 117 1.48 12.14 4.89
N THR A 118 2.50 13.00 4.73
CA THR A 118 2.33 14.45 4.62
C THR A 118 2.19 14.94 3.17
N ALA A 119 2.05 14.02 2.20
CA ALA A 119 1.91 14.28 0.77
C ALA A 119 3.02 15.16 0.16
N ARG A 120 4.24 15.10 0.73
CA ARG A 120 5.43 15.84 0.26
C ARG A 120 6.22 15.03 -0.75
N PHE A 121 5.59 14.74 -1.89
CA PHE A 121 6.12 13.82 -2.90
C PHE A 121 7.48 14.25 -3.47
N ARG A 122 7.73 15.54 -3.69
CA ARG A 122 9.03 16.02 -4.17
C ARG A 122 10.18 15.63 -3.24
N GLN A 123 10.01 15.92 -1.96
CA GLN A 123 11.00 15.60 -0.92
C GLN A 123 11.18 14.09 -0.79
N PHE A 124 10.08 13.33 -0.91
CA PHE A 124 10.13 11.88 -0.98
C PHE A 124 11.01 11.39 -2.12
N TRP A 125 10.82 11.88 -3.36
CA TRP A 125 11.58 11.42 -4.52
C TRP A 125 13.06 11.80 -4.43
N ASP A 126 13.37 13.01 -3.93
CA ASP A 126 14.74 13.46 -3.68
C ASP A 126 15.45 12.56 -2.67
N GLU A 127 14.77 12.16 -1.60
CA GLU A 127 15.33 11.30 -0.56
C GLU A 127 15.44 9.84 -1.04
N ALA A 128 14.40 9.30 -1.69
CA ALA A 128 14.41 7.95 -2.24
C ALA A 128 15.51 7.76 -3.29
N ALA A 129 15.84 8.79 -4.06
CA ALA A 129 16.93 8.77 -5.03
C ALA A 129 18.31 8.60 -4.37
N LYS A 130 18.51 9.08 -3.13
CA LYS A 130 19.76 8.88 -2.38
C LYS A 130 19.88 7.47 -1.82
N SER A 131 18.75 6.86 -1.47
CA SER A 131 18.67 5.54 -0.82
C SER A 131 18.11 4.44 -1.72
N ARG A 132 18.46 4.47 -3.01
CA ARG A 132 17.97 3.50 -4.02
C ARG A 132 18.20 2.05 -3.65
N HIS A 133 19.34 1.72 -3.05
CA HIS A 133 19.68 0.36 -2.63
C HIS A 133 18.68 -0.27 -1.65
N ILE A 134 17.94 0.53 -0.88
CA ILE A 134 16.92 0.06 0.07
C ILE A 134 15.59 -0.19 -0.66
N VAL A 135 15.18 0.74 -1.51
CA VAL A 135 13.85 0.74 -2.15
C VAL A 135 13.79 -0.11 -3.42
N GLU A 136 14.88 -0.21 -4.18
CA GLU A 136 14.97 -1.03 -5.40
C GLU A 136 15.05 -2.54 -5.10
N ALA A 137 15.23 -2.91 -3.83
CA ALA A 137 15.17 -4.31 -3.41
C ALA A 137 13.79 -4.95 -3.62
N VAL A 138 12.73 -4.13 -3.79
CA VAL A 138 11.37 -4.59 -4.04
C VAL A 138 10.90 -4.08 -5.41
N SER A 139 10.54 -5.00 -6.30
CA SER A 139 10.07 -4.65 -7.64
C SER A 139 8.71 -3.92 -7.59
N GLY A 140 8.54 -2.91 -8.45
CA GLY A 140 7.28 -2.16 -8.55
C GLY A 140 7.10 -1.04 -7.51
N PHE A 141 8.12 -0.76 -6.68
CA PHE A 141 8.05 0.28 -5.65
C PHE A 141 7.61 1.65 -6.19
N GLU A 142 8.28 2.16 -7.22
CA GLU A 142 7.94 3.48 -7.77
C GLU A 142 6.51 3.53 -8.31
N GLN A 143 6.05 2.46 -8.97
CA GLN A 143 4.70 2.39 -9.52
C GLN A 143 3.64 2.44 -8.42
N ALA A 144 3.86 1.73 -7.32
CA ALA A 144 2.98 1.76 -6.15
C ALA A 144 2.90 3.17 -5.54
N ILE A 145 4.05 3.83 -5.35
CA ILE A 145 4.08 5.19 -4.81
C ILE A 145 3.42 6.20 -5.75
N ARG A 146 3.64 6.08 -7.06
CA ARG A 146 2.95 6.92 -8.07
C ARG A 146 1.44 6.72 -8.03
N ALA A 147 0.97 5.47 -7.89
CA ALA A 147 -0.45 5.16 -7.77
C ALA A 147 -1.04 5.80 -6.49
N TYR A 148 -0.33 5.72 -5.37
CA TYR A 148 -0.72 6.40 -4.14
C TYR A 148 -0.76 7.93 -4.31
N ALA A 149 0.24 8.54 -4.93
CA ALA A 149 0.27 9.99 -5.18
C ALA A 149 -0.93 10.44 -6.03
N VAL A 150 -1.25 9.67 -7.08
CA VAL A 150 -2.43 9.91 -7.92
C VAL A 150 -3.73 9.78 -7.12
N HIS A 151 -3.83 8.78 -6.26
CA HIS A 151 -4.98 8.60 -5.37
C HIS A 151 -5.15 9.79 -4.42
N VAL A 152 -4.08 10.26 -3.77
CA VAL A 152 -4.13 11.44 -2.89
C VAL A 152 -4.58 12.68 -3.67
N LEU A 153 -4.04 12.91 -4.86
CA LEU A 153 -4.45 14.04 -5.70
C LEU A 153 -5.91 13.93 -6.15
N SER A 154 -6.41 12.74 -6.47
CA SER A 154 -7.78 12.54 -6.93
C SER A 154 -8.83 12.79 -5.85
N ILE A 155 -8.51 12.55 -4.58
CA ILE A 155 -9.43 12.85 -3.47
C ILE A 155 -9.30 14.30 -2.95
N THR A 156 -8.18 14.98 -3.22
CA THR A 156 -7.92 16.35 -2.71
C THR A 156 -8.14 17.47 -3.72
N TYR A 157 -8.06 17.19 -5.03
CA TYR A 157 -8.23 18.18 -6.10
C TYR A 157 -9.37 17.81 -7.04
N GLN A 158 -10.13 18.82 -7.48
CA GLN A 158 -10.98 18.71 -8.67
C GLN A 158 -10.17 18.99 -9.94
N LYS A 159 -9.30 20.00 -9.87
CA LYS A 159 -8.42 20.41 -10.97
C LYS A 159 -7.02 20.56 -10.43
N VAL A 160 -6.06 19.86 -11.03
CA VAL A 160 -4.65 19.89 -10.64
C VAL A 160 -3.80 20.51 -11.75
N PRO A 161 -2.87 21.43 -11.44
CA PRO A 161 -1.89 21.90 -12.41
C PRO A 161 -0.98 20.76 -12.87
N ARG A 162 -0.65 20.71 -14.17
CA ARG A 162 0.27 19.72 -14.73
C ARG A 162 1.59 19.64 -13.96
N THR A 163 2.12 20.78 -13.52
CA THR A 163 3.39 20.86 -12.77
C THR A 163 3.32 20.13 -11.43
N ILE A 164 2.22 20.28 -10.70
CA ILE A 164 2.01 19.62 -9.41
C ILE A 164 1.89 18.12 -9.59
N LEU A 165 1.15 17.67 -10.60
CA LEU A 165 1.05 16.25 -10.92
C LEU A 165 2.42 15.66 -11.31
N ALA A 166 3.15 16.35 -12.20
CA ALA A 166 4.47 15.93 -12.66
C ALA A 166 5.44 15.75 -11.50
N GLU A 167 5.44 16.70 -10.56
CA GLU A 167 6.25 16.66 -9.34
C GLU A 167 5.81 15.50 -8.42
N ALA A 168 4.49 15.27 -8.29
CA ALA A 168 3.97 14.22 -7.41
C ALA A 168 4.33 12.81 -7.90
N ILE A 169 4.24 12.56 -9.21
CA ILE A 169 4.54 11.24 -9.78
C ILE A 169 6.00 11.10 -10.24
N ASN A 170 6.78 12.19 -10.20
CA ASN A 170 8.16 12.26 -10.68
C ASN A 170 8.32 11.75 -12.12
N ILE A 171 7.48 12.27 -13.02
CA ILE A 171 7.52 11.99 -14.46
C ILE A 171 7.40 13.31 -15.22
N GLU A 172 8.29 13.51 -16.19
CA GLU A 172 8.35 14.72 -17.02
C GLU A 172 8.37 14.41 -18.52
N GLY A 173 8.22 15.46 -19.33
CA GLY A 173 8.30 15.40 -20.78
C GLY A 173 7.30 14.46 -21.44
N VAL A 174 7.75 13.73 -22.46
CA VAL A 174 6.92 12.83 -23.30
C VAL A 174 6.31 11.68 -22.49
N SER A 175 7.00 11.21 -21.44
CA SER A 175 6.49 10.15 -20.57
C SER A 175 5.26 10.61 -19.78
N LEU A 176 5.24 11.89 -19.37
CA LEU A 176 4.08 12.47 -18.70
C LEU A 176 2.91 12.61 -19.67
N ASP A 177 3.15 12.98 -20.93
CA ASP A 177 2.09 13.05 -21.95
C ASP A 177 1.43 11.68 -22.17
N LYS A 178 2.24 10.62 -22.32
CA LYS A 178 1.74 9.24 -22.44
C LYS A 178 0.96 8.80 -21.21
N PHE A 179 1.43 9.15 -20.02
CA PHE A 179 0.72 8.86 -18.77
C PHE A 179 -0.65 9.54 -18.76
N LEU A 180 -0.71 10.83 -19.12
CA LEU A 180 -1.97 11.58 -19.19
C LEU A 180 -2.94 11.03 -20.23
N GLU A 181 -2.45 10.67 -21.42
CA GLU A 181 -3.27 10.01 -22.45
C GLU A 181 -3.90 8.71 -21.92
N HIS A 182 -3.11 7.87 -21.24
CA HIS A 182 -3.63 6.66 -20.59
C HIS A 182 -4.69 6.98 -19.52
N GLN A 183 -4.47 7.98 -18.68
CA GLN A 183 -5.44 8.39 -17.65
C GLN A 183 -6.73 8.96 -18.25
N VAL A 184 -6.64 9.70 -19.36
CA VAL A 184 -7.81 10.22 -20.09
C VAL A 184 -8.62 9.06 -20.68
N SER A 185 -7.95 8.09 -21.32
CA SER A 185 -8.63 6.96 -21.95
C SER A 185 -9.27 5.98 -20.96
N ASN A 186 -8.62 5.73 -19.82
CA ASN A 186 -9.02 4.63 -18.92
C ASN A 186 -9.67 5.11 -17.62
N ASN A 187 -9.36 6.33 -17.17
CA ASN A 187 -9.71 6.81 -15.83
C ASN A 187 -10.51 8.11 -15.84
N GLY A 188 -10.99 8.58 -17.00
CA GLY A 188 -11.93 9.71 -17.10
C GLY A 188 -11.34 11.09 -16.81
N TRP A 189 -10.03 11.25 -16.94
CA TRP A 189 -9.37 12.55 -16.76
C TRP A 189 -9.64 13.46 -17.95
N VAL A 190 -9.68 14.78 -17.73
CA VAL A 190 -9.88 15.77 -18.78
C VAL A 190 -8.78 16.81 -18.76
N ILE A 191 -8.12 17.02 -19.90
CA ILE A 191 -7.03 17.99 -20.02
C ILE A 191 -7.60 19.31 -20.54
N GLU A 192 -7.53 20.35 -19.72
CA GLU A 192 -7.95 21.71 -20.06
C GLU A 192 -6.72 22.51 -20.55
N LYS A 193 -6.76 22.96 -21.80
CA LYS A 193 -5.76 23.89 -22.35
C LYS A 193 -6.13 25.32 -21.94
N GLY A 194 -5.49 25.82 -20.88
CA GLY A 194 -5.67 27.20 -20.43
C GLY A 194 -5.11 28.20 -21.45
N GLN A 195 -5.86 29.26 -21.78
CA GLN A 195 -5.45 30.33 -22.72
C GLN A 195 -4.33 31.25 -22.19
N GLY A 196 -3.41 30.75 -21.35
CA GLY A 196 -2.28 31.53 -20.84
C GLY A 196 -1.82 31.18 -19.42
N LYS A 197 -2.57 30.35 -18.67
CA LYS A 197 -2.24 29.93 -17.30
C LYS A 197 -2.03 28.41 -17.20
N GLY A 198 -0.98 27.90 -17.84
CA GLY A 198 -0.59 26.49 -17.75
C GLY A 198 -1.65 25.49 -18.22
N GLN A 199 -1.26 24.21 -18.29
CA GLN A 199 -2.19 23.12 -18.56
C GLN A 199 -2.80 22.64 -17.24
N LEU A 200 -4.13 22.62 -17.17
CA LEU A 200 -4.89 22.12 -16.02
C LEU A 200 -5.48 20.75 -16.34
N ILE A 201 -5.53 19.88 -15.35
CA ILE A 201 -6.06 18.52 -15.48
C ILE A 201 -7.23 18.40 -14.51
N THR A 202 -8.42 18.17 -15.05
CA THR A 202 -9.64 17.93 -14.27
C THR A 202 -9.73 16.44 -13.97
N LEU A 203 -9.78 16.12 -12.67
CA LEU A 203 -9.87 14.76 -12.16
C LEU A 203 -11.34 14.33 -12.05
N PRO A 204 -11.63 13.02 -12.13
CA PRO A 204 -12.99 12.51 -12.01
C PRO A 204 -13.62 12.90 -10.68
N PRO A 205 -14.92 13.21 -10.63
CA PRO A 205 -15.59 13.55 -9.39
C PRO A 205 -15.60 12.33 -8.46
N THR A 206 -15.24 12.56 -7.21
CA THR A 206 -15.32 11.62 -6.09
C THR A 206 -16.12 12.27 -4.97
N GLU A 207 -16.58 11.47 -4.00
CA GLU A 207 -17.28 12.01 -2.83
C GLU A 207 -16.43 12.97 -1.98
N PHE A 208 -15.11 12.91 -2.15
CA PHE A 208 -14.15 13.72 -1.41
C PHE A 208 -13.74 14.99 -2.16
N ASN A 209 -13.64 14.93 -3.48
CA ASN A 209 -13.22 16.08 -4.27
C ASN A 209 -14.40 16.95 -4.77
N HIS A 210 -15.63 16.44 -4.77
CA HIS A 210 -16.80 17.18 -5.25
C HIS A 210 -17.70 17.60 -4.08
N PRO A 211 -17.94 18.91 -3.87
CA PRO A 211 -18.74 19.41 -2.75
C PRO A 211 -20.22 19.20 -3.04
N GLU A 212 -20.71 17.97 -2.93
CA GLU A 212 -22.14 17.69 -2.88
C GLU A 212 -22.63 17.74 -1.44
N LEU A 213 -23.68 18.53 -1.21
CA LEU A 213 -24.41 18.50 0.06
C LEU A 213 -25.10 17.14 0.18
N LYS A 214 -24.46 16.20 0.88
CA LYS A 214 -25.12 14.97 1.33
C LYS A 214 -26.25 15.38 2.27
N LYS A 215 -27.48 15.44 1.76
CA LYS A 215 -28.68 15.70 2.57
C LYS A 215 -28.85 14.53 3.54
N ASN A 216 -28.35 14.67 4.76
CA ASN A 216 -28.57 13.71 5.83
C ASN A 216 -30.01 13.84 6.30
N THR A 217 -30.92 13.06 5.70
CA THR A 217 -32.31 12.93 6.18
C THR A 217 -32.40 12.22 7.53
N ALA A 218 -31.29 11.69 8.05
CA ALA A 218 -31.20 11.06 9.36
C ALA A 218 -31.25 12.08 10.53
N ASP A 219 -30.77 13.31 10.33
CA ASP A 219 -30.79 14.37 11.37
C ASP A 219 -32.10 15.18 11.36
N SER A 220 -32.92 15.01 10.32
CA SER A 220 -34.28 15.56 10.30
C SER A 220 -35.22 14.56 10.97
N VAL A 221 -35.67 14.87 12.18
CA VAL A 221 -36.80 14.15 12.78
C VAL A 221 -38.07 14.54 12.01
N PRO A 222 -38.76 13.60 11.34
CA PRO A 222 -40.01 13.90 10.65
C PRO A 222 -41.03 14.45 11.65
N LEU A 223 -41.80 15.46 11.24
CA LEU A 223 -42.83 16.07 12.10
C LEU A 223 -43.79 15.01 12.66
N GLU A 224 -44.09 13.97 11.90
CA GLU A 224 -44.92 12.82 12.30
C GLU A 224 -44.39 12.06 13.52
N HIS A 225 -43.08 12.03 13.73
CA HIS A 225 -42.48 11.41 14.91
C HIS A 225 -42.64 12.31 16.15
N ILE A 226 -42.64 13.64 15.96
CA ILE A 226 -42.80 14.62 17.05
C ILE A 226 -44.29 14.75 17.44
N THR A 227 -45.22 14.76 16.48
CA THR A 227 -46.67 14.89 16.72
C THR A 227 -47.26 13.76 17.56
N ARG A 228 -46.62 12.58 17.60
CA ARG A 228 -47.04 11.46 18.48
C ARG A 228 -46.75 11.72 19.95
N ILE A 229 -45.80 12.59 20.28
CA ILE A 229 -45.36 12.87 21.65
C ILE A 229 -46.16 14.02 22.26
N PHE A 230 -46.56 15.00 21.45
CA PHE A 230 -47.32 16.19 21.89
C PHE A 230 -48.60 15.89 22.71
N PRO A 231 -49.43 14.87 22.40
CA PRO A 231 -50.64 14.57 23.19
C PRO A 231 -50.38 14.01 24.59
N ILE A 232 -49.16 13.52 24.85
CA ILE A 232 -48.78 12.84 26.11
C ILE A 232 -48.13 13.83 27.11
N LEU A 233 -47.72 15.00 26.62
CA LEU A 233 -47.08 16.07 27.41
C LEU A 233 -48.08 17.17 27.86
N GLY A 234 -49.38 16.94 27.69
CA GLY A 234 -50.48 17.84 28.10
C GLY A 234 -51.22 17.34 29.33
#